data_AF-A0A645GSX6-F1
#
_entry.id   AF-A0A645GSX6-F1
#
_cell.length_a   1.000
_cell.length_b   1.000
_cell.length_c   1.000
_cell.angle_alpha   90.00
_cell.angle_beta   90.00
_cell.angle_gamma   90.00
#
_symmetry.space_group_name_H-M   'P 1'
#
loop_
_entity.id
_entity.type
_entity.pdbx_description
1 polymer ?
#
loop_
_entity_poly.entity_id
_entity_poly.type
_entity_poly.pdbx_seq_one_letter_code
_entity_poly.pdbx_strand_id
1 'polypeptide(L)'
;MKASNPDIAIKLIPTPSPLSDELSVAVNIDTSFAVSSSCEHPEEALKFLEYLSRTEVAQKYYAVDGNVNMIKGVEYDKQEHMYMKELMDQGKMFLTQVNFWPTGLREEMRPAAQQLYVDGNIDNFVKAFGEAIMRLYNQ
;
A
#
# COMPACT_ATOMS: atom_id res chain seq x y z
N MET A 1 17.62 -10.21 -0.19
CA MET A 1 17.64 -11.51 -0.88
C MET A 1 18.64 -11.53 -2.04
N LYS A 2 18.49 -10.70 -3.07
CA LYS A 2 19.50 -10.64 -4.16
C LYS A 2 20.91 -10.28 -3.71
N ALA A 3 21.06 -9.39 -2.72
CA ALA A 3 22.36 -9.08 -2.12
C ALA A 3 23.04 -10.30 -1.45
N SER A 4 22.26 -11.32 -1.08
CA SER A 4 22.76 -12.54 -0.45
C SER A 4 22.90 -13.70 -1.44
N ASN A 5 22.10 -13.72 -2.50
CA ASN A 5 22.17 -14.68 -3.60
C ASN A 5 21.66 -13.99 -4.89
N PRO A 6 22.55 -13.55 -5.81
CA PRO A 6 22.13 -12.86 -7.03
C PRO A 6 21.29 -13.71 -7.99
N ASP A 7 21.48 -15.03 -7.96
CA ASP A 7 20.83 -15.98 -8.88
C ASP A 7 19.46 -16.46 -8.37
N ILE A 8 19.03 -16.00 -7.19
CA ILE A 8 17.73 -16.38 -6.65
C ILE A 8 16.60 -15.84 -7.54
N ALA A 9 15.76 -16.75 -8.02
CA ALA A 9 14.54 -16.41 -8.73
C ALA A 9 13.49 -15.89 -7.73
N ILE A 10 13.09 -14.63 -7.89
CA ILE A 10 12.07 -13.99 -7.03
C ILE A 10 10.90 -13.56 -7.91
N LYS A 11 9.70 -13.84 -7.44
CA LYS A 11 8.46 -13.31 -8.02
C LYS A 11 7.51 -12.94 -6.89
N LEU A 12 6.98 -11.73 -6.95
CA LEU A 12 5.89 -11.29 -6.09
C LEU A 12 4.56 -11.69 -6.73
N ILE A 13 3.67 -12.28 -5.92
CA ILE A 13 2.35 -12.73 -6.35
C ILE A 13 1.29 -12.15 -5.41
N PRO A 14 0.05 -11.91 -5.91
CA PRO A 14 -1.04 -11.47 -5.06
C PRO A 14 -1.44 -12.58 -4.09
N THR A 15 -1.87 -12.19 -2.89
CA THR A 15 -2.48 -13.13 -1.95
C THR A 15 -3.77 -13.67 -2.58
N PRO A 16 -3.96 -15.00 -2.64
CA PRO A 16 -5.17 -15.59 -3.20
C PRO A 16 -6.38 -15.26 -2.32
N SER A 17 -7.53 -15.09 -2.96
CA SER A 17 -8.80 -14.96 -2.24
C SER A 17 -9.34 -16.35 -1.88
N PRO A 18 -9.83 -16.57 -0.65
CA PRO A 18 -10.51 -17.81 -0.29
C PRO A 18 -11.95 -17.87 -0.84
N LEU A 19 -12.45 -16.80 -1.45
CA LEU A 19 -13.84 -16.65 -1.89
C LEU A 19 -14.01 -16.50 -3.41
N SER A 20 -12.91 -16.31 -4.15
CA SER A 20 -12.93 -16.05 -5.59
C SER A 20 -11.59 -16.43 -6.22
N ASP A 21 -11.63 -16.83 -7.49
CA ASP A 21 -10.42 -17.00 -8.31
C ASP A 21 -9.88 -15.66 -8.86
N GLU A 22 -10.59 -14.55 -8.63
CA GLU A 22 -10.12 -13.24 -9.01
C GLU A 22 -8.94 -12.79 -8.15
N LEU A 23 -7.84 -12.48 -8.83
CA LEU A 23 -6.63 -11.94 -8.20
C LEU A 23 -6.69 -10.43 -8.15
N SER A 24 -6.40 -9.87 -6.98
CA SER A 24 -6.33 -8.43 -6.77
C SER A 24 -5.16 -8.04 -5.89
N VAL A 25 -4.61 -6.86 -6.14
CA VAL A 25 -3.47 -6.31 -5.39
C VAL A 25 -3.95 -5.38 -4.28
N ALA A 26 -3.56 -5.67 -3.04
CA ALA A 26 -3.74 -4.75 -1.93
C ALA A 26 -2.76 -3.57 -2.08
N VAL A 27 -3.29 -2.35 -2.18
CA VAL A 27 -2.51 -1.12 -2.37
C VAL A 27 -2.75 -0.12 -1.23
N ASN A 28 -1.73 0.69 -0.95
CA ASN A 28 -1.81 1.87 -0.09
C ASN A 28 -1.18 3.06 -0.81
N ILE A 29 -1.59 4.27 -0.43
CA ILE A 29 -0.89 5.47 -0.86
C ILE A 29 0.38 5.59 -0.02
N ASP A 30 1.52 5.55 -0.69
CA ASP A 30 2.81 5.79 -0.05
C ASP A 30 3.11 7.29 0.00
N THR A 31 3.40 7.88 -1.15
CA THR A 31 3.66 9.31 -1.28
C THR A 31 2.54 10.01 -2.05
N SER A 32 1.94 11.02 -1.44
CA SER A 32 1.03 11.96 -2.10
C SER A 32 1.32 13.39 -1.67
N PHE A 33 1.04 14.33 -2.57
CA PHE A 33 1.26 15.76 -2.33
C PHE A 33 -0.07 16.50 -2.41
N ALA A 34 -0.27 17.46 -1.50
CA ALA A 34 -1.44 18.31 -1.45
C ALA A 34 -1.04 19.76 -1.18
N VAL A 35 -1.86 20.70 -1.65
CA VAL A 35 -1.73 22.13 -1.34
C VAL A 35 -2.78 22.48 -0.28
N SER A 36 -2.38 23.21 0.75
CA SER A 36 -3.32 23.75 1.74
C SER A 36 -4.32 24.67 1.07
N SER A 37 -5.60 24.58 1.44
CA SER A 37 -6.63 25.52 0.99
C SER A 37 -6.37 26.96 1.47
N SER A 38 -5.55 27.14 2.50
CA SER A 38 -5.14 28.45 3.05
C SER A 38 -3.73 28.87 2.64
N CYS A 39 -3.14 28.25 1.59
CA CYS A 39 -1.80 28.61 1.13
C CYS A 39 -1.75 30.08 0.68
N GLU A 40 -0.76 30.83 1.16
CA GLU A 40 -0.54 32.24 0.78
C GLU A 40 -0.07 32.39 -0.68
N HIS A 41 0.49 31.32 -1.26
CA HIS A 41 1.07 31.27 -2.61
C HIS A 41 0.52 30.09 -3.43
N PRO A 42 -0.80 30.07 -3.72
CA PRO A 42 -1.44 28.90 -4.32
C PRO A 42 -0.98 28.66 -5.76
N GLU A 43 -0.68 29.70 -6.53
CA GLU A 43 -0.22 29.55 -7.92
C GLU A 43 1.16 28.90 -8.00
N GLU A 44 2.09 29.30 -7.15
CA GLU A 44 3.44 28.72 -7.06
C GLU A 44 3.39 27.29 -6.55
N ALA A 45 2.55 27.02 -5.53
CA ALA A 45 2.35 25.67 -5.01
C ALA A 45 1.79 24.72 -6.09
N LEU A 46 0.83 25.18 -6.89
CA LEU A 46 0.30 24.40 -8.02
C LEU A 46 1.32 24.21 -9.15
N LYS A 47 2.16 25.21 -9.45
CA LYS A 47 3.29 25.06 -10.39
C LYS A 47 4.28 24.02 -9.90
N PHE A 48 4.51 23.93 -8.60
CA PHE A 48 5.38 22.89 -8.02
C PHE A 48 4.76 21.49 -8.14
N LEU A 49 3.46 21.34 -7.86
CA LEU A 49 2.77 20.06 -8.09
C LEU A 49 2.76 19.66 -9.58
N GLU A 50 2.56 20.61 -10.48
CA GLU A 50 2.66 20.38 -11.93
C GLU A 50 4.05 19.86 -12.29
N TYR A 51 5.12 20.52 -11.81
CA TYR A 51 6.49 20.06 -12.03
C TYR A 51 6.71 18.62 -11.53
N LEU A 52 6.25 18.28 -10.32
CA LEU A 52 6.36 16.93 -9.76
C LEU A 52 5.60 15.88 -10.59
N SER A 53 4.52 16.28 -11.27
CA SER A 53 3.70 15.42 -12.12
C SER A 53 4.28 15.15 -13.51
N ARG A 54 5.35 15.84 -13.91
CA ARG A 54 6.00 15.61 -15.20
C ARG A 54 6.70 14.26 -15.21
N THR A 55 6.56 13.52 -16.31
CA THR A 55 7.08 12.17 -16.44
C THR A 55 8.57 12.08 -16.12
N GLU A 56 9.40 12.99 -16.62
CA GLU A 56 10.85 13.00 -16.39
C GLU A 56 11.24 13.31 -14.94
N VAL A 57 10.41 14.04 -14.22
CA VAL A 57 10.61 14.36 -12.80
C VAL A 57 10.20 13.17 -11.95
N ALA A 58 9.02 12.61 -12.22
CA ALA A 58 8.53 11.41 -11.57
C ALA A 58 9.43 10.19 -11.81
N GLN A 59 10.05 10.07 -12.99
CA GLN A 59 11.02 9.02 -13.29
C GLN A 59 12.28 9.11 -12.42
N LYS A 60 12.75 10.33 -12.12
CA LYS A 60 13.88 10.54 -11.19
C LYS A 60 13.53 10.11 -9.77
N TYR A 61 12.32 10.43 -9.32
CA TYR A 61 11.83 9.97 -8.02
C TYR A 61 11.74 8.43 -7.98
N TYR A 62 11.12 7.83 -9.00
CA TYR A 62 11.02 6.37 -9.15
C TYR A 62 12.39 5.68 -9.12
N ALA A 63 13.42 6.26 -9.76
CA ALA A 63 14.76 5.66 -9.79
C ALA A 63 15.36 5.45 -8.39
N VAL A 64 14.92 6.24 -7.40
CA VAL A 64 15.34 6.12 -5.99
C VAL A 64 14.35 5.30 -5.18
N ASP A 65 13.06 5.62 -5.29
CA ASP A 65 12.00 5.03 -4.47
C ASP A 65 11.63 3.60 -4.90
N GLY A 66 11.53 3.37 -6.22
CA GLY A 66 11.29 2.06 -6.81
C GLY A 66 9.86 1.53 -6.69
N ASN A 67 8.94 2.23 -6.02
CA ASN A 67 7.53 1.82 -5.98
C ASN A 67 6.83 2.05 -7.32
N VAL A 68 5.69 1.41 -7.50
CA VAL A 68 4.83 1.69 -8.66
C VAL A 68 4.39 3.16 -8.61
N ASN A 69 4.71 3.92 -9.66
CA ASN A 69 4.30 5.31 -9.78
C ASN A 69 3.04 5.43 -10.64
N MET A 70 2.06 6.21 -10.17
CA MET A 70 0.77 6.40 -10.85
C MET A 70 0.78 7.56 -11.86
N ILE A 71 1.91 8.28 -12.00
CA ILE A 71 2.09 9.32 -13.01
C ILE A 71 2.25 8.67 -14.39
N LYS A 72 1.45 9.13 -15.36
CA LYS A 72 1.46 8.59 -16.73
C LYS A 72 2.85 8.74 -17.36
N GLY A 73 3.30 7.66 -17.99
CA GLY A 73 4.55 7.61 -18.74
C GLY A 73 5.78 7.24 -17.90
N VAL A 74 5.66 7.11 -16.57
CA VAL A 74 6.77 6.58 -15.76
C VAL A 74 6.96 5.10 -16.07
N GLU A 75 8.18 4.73 -16.45
CA GLU A 75 8.57 3.36 -16.76
C GLU A 75 8.87 2.59 -15.47
N TYR A 76 8.26 1.42 -15.34
CA TYR A 76 8.48 0.48 -14.24
C TYR A 76 9.34 -0.70 -14.72
N ASP A 77 10.46 -0.94 -14.06
CA ASP A 77 11.48 -1.91 -14.51
C ASP A 77 11.71 -3.10 -13.55
N LYS A 78 11.00 -3.16 -12.41
CA LYS A 78 11.16 -4.23 -11.42
C LYS A 78 10.46 -5.50 -11.87
N GLN A 79 11.18 -6.34 -12.62
CA GLN A 79 10.67 -7.58 -13.20
C GLN A 79 10.04 -8.52 -12.15
N GLU A 80 10.63 -8.59 -10.96
CA GLU A 80 10.13 -9.42 -9.85
C GLU A 80 8.72 -9.03 -9.41
N HIS A 81 8.32 -7.77 -9.64
CA HIS A 81 7.04 -7.21 -9.24
C HIS A 81 6.11 -6.96 -10.43
N MET A 82 6.54 -7.27 -11.66
CA MET A 82 5.79 -6.92 -12.88
C MET A 82 4.38 -7.53 -12.88
N TYR A 83 4.23 -8.74 -12.33
CA TYR A 83 2.91 -9.36 -12.24
C TYR A 83 1.92 -8.56 -11.38
N MET A 84 2.39 -7.93 -10.30
CA MET A 84 1.57 -7.05 -9.47
C MET A 84 1.21 -5.78 -10.24
N LYS A 85 2.16 -5.19 -10.96
CA LYS A 85 1.96 -4.00 -11.79
C LYS A 85 0.93 -4.25 -12.89
N GLU A 86 1.00 -5.39 -13.59
CA GLU A 86 0.04 -5.78 -14.62
C GLU A 86 -1.39 -5.90 -14.08
N LEU A 87 -1.56 -6.47 -12.87
CA LEU A 87 -2.86 -6.52 -12.21
C LEU A 87 -3.38 -5.12 -11.86
N MET A 88 -2.51 -4.24 -11.34
CA MET A 88 -2.86 -2.85 -11.05
C MET A 88 -3.27 -2.08 -12.31
N ASP A 89 -2.58 -2.27 -13.44
CA ASP A 89 -2.91 -1.65 -14.73
C ASP A 89 -4.25 -2.13 -15.31
N GLN A 90 -4.66 -3.34 -14.96
CA GLN A 90 -6.00 -3.88 -15.26
C GLN A 90 -7.08 -3.36 -14.30
N GLY A 91 -6.73 -2.51 -13.34
CA GLY A 91 -7.63 -2.05 -12.29
C GLY A 91 -7.92 -3.09 -11.21
N LYS A 92 -7.20 -4.21 -11.18
CA LYS A 92 -7.37 -5.29 -10.18
C LYS A 92 -6.60 -4.97 -8.91
N MET A 93 -7.05 -3.93 -8.22
CA MET A 93 -6.46 -3.46 -6.98
C MET A 93 -7.52 -2.94 -6.02
N PHE A 94 -7.22 -2.99 -4.73
CA PHE A 94 -8.08 -2.48 -3.68
C PHE A 94 -7.26 -1.79 -2.59
N LEU A 95 -7.83 -0.74 -2.00
CA LEU A 95 -7.22 -0.08 -0.84
C LEU A 95 -7.29 -1.02 0.37
N THR A 96 -6.17 -1.15 1.09
CA THR A 96 -6.18 -1.97 2.31
C THR A 96 -7.06 -1.34 3.39
N GLN A 97 -7.66 -2.18 4.25
CA GLN A 97 -8.66 -1.76 5.23
C GLN A 97 -8.14 -0.75 6.27
N VAL A 98 -6.82 -0.73 6.51
CA VAL A 98 -6.18 0.23 7.42
C VAL A 98 -6.41 1.69 7.02
N ASN A 99 -6.67 1.99 5.73
CA ASN A 99 -7.02 3.35 5.31
C ASN A 99 -8.36 3.86 5.86
N PHE A 100 -9.19 2.96 6.40
CA PHE A 100 -10.53 3.28 6.90
C PHE A 100 -10.67 3.04 8.42
N TRP A 101 -9.61 2.59 9.07
CA TRP A 101 -9.61 2.29 10.50
C TRP A 101 -9.28 3.54 11.32
N PRO A 102 -9.80 3.63 12.57
CA PRO A 102 -9.40 4.67 13.49
C PRO A 102 -7.93 4.48 13.87
N THR A 103 -7.30 5.60 14.22
CA THR A 103 -5.93 5.61 14.75
C THR A 103 -5.79 4.62 15.89
N GLY A 104 -4.73 3.79 15.84
CA GLY A 104 -4.41 2.82 16.88
C GLY A 104 -5.02 1.42 16.69
N LEU A 105 -6.05 1.25 15.84
CA LEU A 105 -6.69 -0.06 15.70
C LEU A 105 -5.72 -1.12 15.15
N ARG A 106 -4.89 -0.75 14.16
CA ARG A 106 -3.88 -1.64 13.58
C ARG A 106 -2.88 -2.12 14.65
N GLU A 107 -2.48 -1.23 15.55
CA GLU A 107 -1.52 -1.50 16.61
C GLU A 107 -2.10 -2.47 17.63
N GLU A 108 -3.37 -2.29 17.99
CA GLU A 108 -4.06 -3.11 18.99
C GLU A 108 -4.38 -4.52 18.49
N MET A 109 -4.75 -4.68 17.22
CA MET A 109 -5.05 -6.00 16.67
C MET A 109 -3.80 -6.83 16.38
N ARG A 110 -2.62 -6.20 16.24
CA ARG A 110 -1.39 -6.86 15.77
C ARG A 110 -0.93 -8.03 16.67
N PRO A 111 -0.91 -7.92 18.01
CA PRO A 111 -0.54 -9.03 18.88
C PRO A 111 -1.51 -10.20 18.76
N ALA A 112 -2.82 -9.92 18.72
CA ALA A 112 -3.85 -10.95 18.57
C ALA A 112 -3.75 -11.67 17.22
N ALA A 113 -3.51 -10.93 16.13
CA ALA A 113 -3.30 -11.51 14.80
C ALA A 113 -2.05 -12.39 14.75
N GLN A 114 -0.95 -11.98 15.39
CA GLN A 114 0.25 -12.81 15.50
C GLN A 114 -0.02 -14.08 16.31
N GLN A 115 -0.72 -13.95 17.44
CA GLN A 115 -1.05 -15.07 18.31
C GLN A 115 -1.93 -16.11 17.62
N LEU A 116 -2.86 -15.68 16.75
CA LEU A 116 -3.65 -16.58 15.91
C LEU A 116 -2.78 -17.53 15.07
N TYR A 117 -1.64 -17.06 14.53
CA TYR A 117 -0.70 -17.92 13.81
C TYR A 117 0.09 -18.86 14.72
N VAL A 118 0.24 -18.52 16.00
CA VAL A 118 0.98 -19.32 16.98
C VAL A 118 0.14 -20.46 17.52
N ASP A 119 -1.11 -20.19 17.91
CA ASP A 119 -1.95 -21.16 18.64
C ASP A 119 -3.23 -21.58 17.88
N GLY A 120 -3.56 -20.92 16.77
CA GLY A 120 -4.78 -21.20 16.01
C GLY A 120 -6.07 -20.80 16.74
N ASN A 121 -6.00 -20.02 17.82
CA ASN A 121 -7.14 -19.67 18.65
C ASN A 121 -7.97 -18.53 18.03
N ILE A 122 -8.90 -18.92 17.16
CA ILE A 122 -9.81 -18.02 16.44
C ILE A 122 -10.68 -17.22 17.42
N ASP A 123 -11.21 -17.86 18.47
CA ASP A 123 -12.12 -17.20 19.42
C ASP A 123 -11.42 -16.07 20.17
N ASN A 124 -10.18 -16.31 20.61
CA ASN A 124 -9.38 -15.29 21.28
C ASN A 124 -9.04 -14.13 20.33
N PHE A 125 -8.72 -14.42 19.07
CA PHE A 125 -8.49 -13.38 18.07
C PHE A 125 -9.75 -12.53 17.84
N VAL A 126 -10.90 -13.16 17.60
CA VAL A 126 -12.18 -12.46 17.35
C VAL A 126 -12.55 -11.60 18.55
N LYS A 127 -12.43 -12.13 19.78
CA LYS A 127 -12.69 -11.38 21.00
C LYS A 127 -11.79 -10.16 21.13
N ALA A 128 -10.47 -10.34 21.03
CA ALA A 128 -9.50 -9.25 21.19
C ALA A 128 -9.69 -8.17 20.12
N PHE A 129 -9.94 -8.56 18.87
CA PHE A 129 -10.18 -7.60 17.80
C PHE A 129 -11.51 -6.86 18.00
N GLY A 130 -12.58 -7.56 18.39
CA GLY A 130 -13.87 -6.95 18.71
C GLY A 130 -13.78 -5.93 19.85
N GLU A 131 -13.05 -6.25 20.93
CA GLU A 131 -12.80 -5.34 22.05
C GLU A 131 -12.06 -4.06 21.61
N ALA A 132 -11.05 -4.19 20.74
CA ALA A 132 -10.32 -3.05 20.17
C ALA A 132 -11.22 -2.15 19.32
N ILE A 133 -12.04 -2.75 18.44
CA ILE A 133 -13.01 -2.02 17.62
C ILE A 133 -13.99 -1.25 18.50
N MET A 134 -14.62 -1.92 19.47
CA MET A 134 -15.61 -1.30 20.34
C MET A 134 -15.03 -0.17 21.18
N ARG A 135 -13.75 -0.26 21.58
CA ARG A 135 -13.11 0.80 22.35
C ARG A 135 -12.71 2.00 21.49
N LEU A 136 -12.20 1.80 20.28
CA LEU A 136 -11.65 2.88 19.45
C LEU A 136 -12.70 3.64 18.65
N TYR A 137 -13.81 2.99 18.27
CA TYR A 137 -14.90 3.65 17.53
C TYR A 137 -15.92 4.39 18.42
N ASN A 138 -15.88 4.18 19.74
CA ASN A 138 -16.78 4.81 20.70
C ASN A 138 -16.11 5.89 21.58
N GLN A 139 -14.96 6.40 21.14
CA GLN A 139 -14.31 7.59 21.70
C GLN A 139 -14.76 8.84 20.98
#